data_AF-A0A1H0PXH5-F1
#
_entry.id   AF-A0A1H0PXH5-F1
#
_cell.length_a   1.000
_cell.length_b   1.000
_cell.length_c   1.000
_cell.angle_alpha   90.00
_cell.angle_beta   90.00
_cell.angle_gamma   90.00
#
_symmetry.space_group_name_H-M   'P 1'
#
loop_
_entity.id
_entity.type
_entity.pdbx_description
1 polymer ?
#
loop_
_entity_poly.entity_id
_entity_poly.type
_entity_poly.pdbx_seq_one_letter_code
_entity_poly.pdbx_strand_id
1 'polypeptide(L)'
;MSQFLAATWMGLAVAKDTFLHARAIERGIFSTDPKGQLIFTLTDGSSSALTVENMKKILRKQETARDANVLALLDLRFDAECAIQALADYAVKNARWIAGKGYPIDALDSSDTVKLMYASHHLGGGDLLNYINDAIEEDRAKELLVAQVGKARAELLAAAQEGEYVAAQRYWLNDYIEGKIVPKAFCCDPTNIPSGRSIIDISDFLRKGRNERG
;
A
#
# COMPACT_ATOMS: atom_id res chain seq x y z
N MET A 1 -4.74 15.06 1.44
CA MET A 1 -4.49 13.96 0.48
C MET A 1 -4.44 12.67 1.29
N SER A 2 -5.32 11.69 1.04
CA SER A 2 -5.35 10.43 1.80
C SER A 2 -4.15 9.55 1.47
N GLN A 3 -3.73 8.68 2.39
CA GLN A 3 -2.59 7.78 2.17
C GLN A 3 -2.82 6.78 1.01
N PHE A 4 -4.05 6.41 0.67
CA PHE A 4 -4.30 5.42 -0.38
C PHE A 4 -4.51 6.03 -1.77
N LEU A 5 -3.88 5.43 -2.80
CA LEU A 5 -4.30 5.61 -4.20
C LEU A 5 -5.71 5.06 -4.41
N ALA A 6 -6.48 5.68 -5.32
CA ALA A 6 -7.87 5.28 -5.59
C ALA A 6 -7.99 3.80 -6.01
N ALA A 7 -7.05 3.30 -6.82
CA ALA A 7 -7.04 1.91 -7.25
C ALA A 7 -6.80 0.93 -6.08
N THR A 8 -5.89 1.25 -5.15
CA THR A 8 -5.64 0.43 -3.96
C THR A 8 -6.87 0.41 -3.05
N TRP A 9 -7.48 1.57 -2.84
CA TRP A 9 -8.69 1.70 -2.04
C TRP A 9 -9.86 0.86 -2.60
N MET A 10 -10.11 0.96 -3.90
CA MET A 10 -11.12 0.13 -4.57
C MET A 10 -10.79 -1.36 -4.47
N GLY A 11 -9.51 -1.72 -4.58
CA GLY A 11 -9.07 -3.11 -4.41
C GLY A 11 -9.40 -3.67 -3.03
N LEU A 12 -9.19 -2.88 -1.98
CA LEU A 12 -9.59 -3.23 -0.62
C LEU A 12 -11.11 -3.34 -0.51
N ALA A 13 -11.87 -2.34 -0.98
CA ALA A 13 -13.32 -2.33 -0.91
C ALA A 13 -13.98 -3.52 -1.62
N VAL A 14 -13.42 -4.02 -2.72
CA VAL A 14 -13.94 -5.20 -3.43
C VAL A 14 -13.63 -6.51 -2.68
N ALA A 15 -12.58 -6.54 -1.87
CA ALA A 15 -12.15 -7.77 -1.22
C ALA A 15 -12.97 -8.09 0.03
N LYS A 16 -13.73 -9.19 -0.04
CA LYS A 16 -14.76 -9.60 0.92
C LYS A 16 -14.29 -9.76 2.36
N ASP A 17 -13.01 -10.02 2.55
CA ASP A 17 -12.37 -10.24 3.85
C ASP A 17 -11.89 -8.94 4.52
N THR A 18 -12.21 -7.76 3.97
CA THR A 18 -11.79 -6.47 4.52
C THR A 18 -12.91 -5.75 5.25
N PHE A 19 -12.52 -4.94 6.23
CA PHE A 19 -13.41 -4.02 6.92
C PHE A 19 -14.08 -3.05 5.95
N LEU A 20 -13.32 -2.53 4.98
CA LEU A 20 -13.82 -1.56 4.00
C LEU A 20 -14.94 -2.15 3.12
N HIS A 21 -14.84 -3.44 2.77
CA HIS A 21 -15.91 -4.13 2.05
C HIS A 21 -17.20 -4.20 2.86
N ALA A 22 -17.10 -4.65 4.12
CA ALA A 22 -18.25 -4.73 5.02
C ALA A 22 -18.88 -3.35 5.22
N ARG A 23 -18.05 -2.31 5.42
CA ARG A 23 -18.51 -0.94 5.59
C ARG A 23 -19.19 -0.37 4.35
N ALA A 24 -18.69 -0.68 3.15
CA ALA A 24 -19.33 -0.25 1.91
C ALA A 24 -20.71 -0.89 1.69
N ILE A 25 -20.90 -2.14 2.12
CA ILE A 25 -22.23 -2.79 2.14
C ILE A 25 -23.16 -2.11 3.15
N GLU A 26 -22.69 -1.89 4.38
CA GLU A 26 -23.48 -1.25 5.44
C GLU A 26 -23.95 0.16 5.04
N ARG A 27 -23.09 0.92 4.34
CA ARG A 27 -23.41 2.26 3.83
C ARG A 27 -24.28 2.25 2.57
N GLY A 28 -24.67 1.07 2.07
CA GLY A 28 -25.49 0.91 0.87
C GLY A 28 -24.78 1.29 -0.44
N ILE A 29 -23.45 1.40 -0.42
CA ILE A 29 -22.64 1.72 -1.61
C ILE A 29 -22.58 0.51 -2.55
N PHE A 30 -22.48 -0.69 -1.97
CA PHE A 30 -22.64 -1.95 -2.70
C PHE A 30 -24.03 -2.50 -2.47
N SER A 31 -24.63 -3.01 -3.54
CA SER A 31 -25.95 -3.63 -3.51
C SER A 31 -25.89 -5.02 -4.12
N THR A 32 -26.97 -5.77 -3.99
CA THR A 32 -27.10 -7.11 -4.54
C THR A 32 -28.12 -7.09 -5.66
N ASP A 33 -27.80 -7.70 -6.80
CA ASP A 33 -28.75 -7.86 -7.90
C ASP A 33 -29.81 -8.94 -7.58
N PRO A 34 -30.86 -9.10 -8.40
CA PRO A 34 -31.90 -10.12 -8.17
C PRO A 34 -31.38 -11.57 -8.13
N LYS A 35 -30.15 -11.83 -8.59
CA LYS A 35 -29.51 -13.15 -8.59
C LYS A 35 -28.63 -13.37 -7.37
N GLY A 36 -28.53 -12.41 -6.45
CA GLY A 36 -27.67 -12.51 -5.27
C GLY A 36 -26.23 -12.07 -5.52
N GLN A 37 -25.91 -11.47 -6.67
CA GLN A 37 -24.55 -11.01 -6.98
C GLN A 37 -24.33 -9.58 -6.48
N LEU A 38 -23.21 -9.35 -5.78
CA LEU A 38 -22.80 -7.99 -5.42
C LEU A 38 -22.44 -7.17 -6.67
N ILE A 39 -23.02 -5.99 -6.75
CA ILE A 39 -22.86 -5.03 -7.84
C ILE A 39 -22.49 -3.66 -7.30
N PHE A 40 -21.91 -2.85 -8.19
CA PHE A 40 -21.73 -1.42 -8.00
C PHE A 40 -22.54 -0.68 -9.07
N THR A 41 -23.35 0.27 -8.64
CA THR A 41 -24.26 1.05 -9.49
C THR A 41 -23.80 2.49 -9.53
N LEU A 42 -23.61 3.03 -10.74
CA LEU A 42 -23.34 4.45 -10.96
C LEU A 42 -24.61 5.27 -10.78
N THR A 43 -24.45 6.59 -10.66
CA THR A 43 -25.55 7.56 -10.48
C THR A 43 -26.53 7.54 -11.65
N ASP A 44 -26.07 7.16 -12.85
CA ASP A 44 -26.91 7.01 -14.05
C ASP A 44 -27.71 5.69 -14.09
N GLY A 45 -27.60 4.85 -13.06
CA GLY A 45 -28.25 3.55 -12.94
C GLY A 45 -27.46 2.39 -13.57
N SER A 46 -26.38 2.66 -14.30
CA SER A 46 -25.53 1.62 -14.89
C SER A 46 -24.88 0.80 -13.79
N SER A 47 -25.03 -0.53 -13.87
CA SER A 47 -24.55 -1.45 -12.85
C SER A 47 -23.54 -2.44 -13.41
N SER A 48 -22.57 -2.83 -12.59
CA SER A 48 -21.57 -3.85 -12.95
C SER A 48 -21.26 -4.75 -11.77
N ALA A 49 -20.88 -6.00 -12.05
CA ALA A 49 -20.42 -6.93 -11.02
C ALA A 49 -19.24 -6.33 -10.25
N LEU A 50 -19.25 -6.50 -8.92
CA LEU A 50 -18.23 -5.94 -8.03
C LEU A 50 -16.91 -6.72 -8.16
N THR A 51 -16.08 -6.32 -9.12
CA THR A 51 -14.75 -6.90 -9.36
C THR A 51 -13.70 -5.80 -9.46
N VAL A 52 -12.44 -6.12 -9.11
CA VAL A 52 -11.34 -5.15 -9.20
C VAL A 52 -11.17 -4.62 -10.63
N GLU A 53 -11.37 -5.47 -11.63
CA GLU A 53 -11.28 -5.09 -13.04
C GLU A 53 -12.37 -4.10 -13.43
N ASN A 54 -13.63 -4.35 -13.05
CA ASN A 54 -14.74 -3.44 -13.35
C ASN A 54 -14.56 -2.11 -12.63
N MET A 55 -14.16 -2.11 -11.35
CA MET A 55 -13.88 -0.88 -10.61
C MET A 55 -12.72 -0.08 -11.23
N LYS A 56 -11.67 -0.74 -11.72
CA LYS A 56 -10.59 -0.08 -12.47
C LYS A 56 -11.10 0.53 -13.78
N LYS A 57 -12.00 -0.14 -14.51
CA LYS A 57 -12.61 0.41 -15.74
C LYS A 57 -13.43 1.66 -15.44
N ILE A 58 -14.19 1.67 -14.34
CA ILE A 58 -14.94 2.83 -13.87
C ILE A 58 -14.00 4.00 -13.55
N LEU A 59 -12.91 3.75 -12.82
CA LEU A 59 -11.91 4.77 -12.51
C LEU A 59 -11.19 5.33 -13.76
N ARG A 60 -10.89 4.48 -14.76
CA ARG A 60 -10.20 4.91 -15.99
C ARG A 60 -11.07 5.70 -16.96
N LYS A 61 -12.39 5.41 -16.99
CA LYS A 61 -13.34 6.12 -17.88
C LYS A 61 -13.76 7.48 -17.34
N GLN A 62 -13.48 7.77 -16.08
CA GLN A 62 -13.80 9.03 -15.44
C GLN A 62 -12.49 9.84 -15.32
N GLU A 63 -12.24 10.80 -16.21
CA GLU A 63 -11.06 11.69 -16.15
C GLU A 63 -10.92 12.40 -14.79
N THR A 64 -12.02 12.49 -14.03
CA THR A 64 -12.08 12.73 -12.58
C THR A 64 -13.32 11.99 -12.08
N ALA A 65 -13.26 11.32 -10.93
CA ALA A 65 -14.44 10.71 -10.31
C ALA A 65 -15.49 11.79 -10.04
N ARG A 66 -16.46 11.94 -10.95
CA ARG A 66 -17.60 12.88 -10.80
C ARG A 66 -18.87 12.14 -10.43
N ASP A 67 -18.89 10.83 -10.62
CA ASP A 67 -19.98 10.00 -10.15
C ASP A 67 -20.08 10.01 -8.62
N ALA A 68 -21.27 10.32 -8.10
CA ALA A 68 -21.49 10.50 -6.67
C ALA A 68 -21.27 9.20 -5.88
N ASN A 69 -21.58 8.04 -6.45
CA ASN A 69 -21.38 6.75 -5.78
C ASN A 69 -19.90 6.36 -5.78
N VAL A 70 -19.15 6.70 -6.83
CA VAL A 70 -17.69 6.53 -6.84
C VAL A 70 -17.04 7.43 -5.78
N LEU A 71 -17.47 8.69 -5.70
CA LEU A 71 -17.00 9.63 -4.68
C LEU A 71 -17.34 9.14 -3.27
N ALA A 72 -18.58 8.70 -3.02
CA ALA A 72 -18.98 8.17 -1.72
C ALA A 72 -18.08 7.02 -1.25
N LEU A 73 -17.68 6.13 -2.16
CA LEU A 73 -16.73 5.06 -1.85
C LEU A 73 -15.32 5.58 -1.58
N LEU A 74 -14.83 6.51 -2.40
CA LEU A 74 -13.50 7.09 -2.25
C LEU A 74 -13.37 7.98 -1.00
N ASP A 75 -14.46 8.61 -0.58
CA ASP A 75 -14.52 9.54 0.55
C ASP A 75 -14.51 8.83 1.90
N LEU A 76 -14.80 7.51 1.92
CA LEU A 76 -14.52 6.67 3.09
C LEU A 76 -13.04 6.73 3.52
N ARG A 77 -12.11 7.20 2.67
CA ARG A 77 -10.71 7.46 3.06
C ARG A 77 -10.52 8.59 4.06
N PHE A 78 -11.52 9.45 4.20
CA PHE A 78 -11.52 10.54 5.17
C PHE A 78 -12.24 10.17 6.47
N ASP A 79 -12.92 9.03 6.51
CA ASP A 79 -13.37 8.42 7.75
C ASP A 79 -12.18 7.75 8.45
N ALA A 80 -11.90 8.18 9.69
CA ALA A 80 -10.71 7.77 10.42
C ALA A 80 -10.66 6.26 10.68
N GLU A 81 -11.79 5.65 11.02
CA GLU A 81 -11.87 4.21 11.28
C GLU A 81 -11.62 3.44 9.99
N CYS A 82 -12.29 3.81 8.90
CA CYS A 82 -12.09 3.17 7.60
C CYS A 82 -10.64 3.26 7.14
N ALA A 83 -9.99 4.42 7.31
CA ALA A 83 -8.59 4.60 6.92
C ALA A 83 -7.64 3.71 7.75
N ILE A 84 -7.84 3.64 9.07
CA ILE A 84 -7.03 2.82 9.99
C ILE A 84 -7.21 1.34 9.70
N GLN A 85 -8.47 0.88 9.57
CA GLN A 85 -8.78 -0.52 9.31
C GLN A 85 -8.31 -0.95 7.91
N ALA A 86 -8.48 -0.10 6.90
CA ALA A 86 -7.95 -0.36 5.56
C ALA A 86 -6.42 -0.50 5.56
N LEU A 87 -5.70 0.29 6.37
CA LEU A 87 -4.26 0.14 6.56
C LEU A 87 -3.90 -1.20 7.20
N ALA A 88 -4.64 -1.60 8.24
CA ALA A 88 -4.44 -2.89 8.90
C ALA A 88 -4.70 -4.07 7.94
N ASP A 89 -5.81 -4.06 7.20
CA ASP A 89 -6.14 -5.08 6.21
C ASP A 89 -5.10 -5.16 5.10
N TYR A 90 -4.66 -4.00 4.60
CA TYR A 90 -3.63 -3.93 3.57
C TYR A 90 -2.30 -4.48 4.06
N ALA A 91 -1.91 -4.14 5.29
CA ALA A 91 -0.73 -4.69 5.95
C ALA A 91 -0.81 -6.22 6.07
N VAL A 92 -1.90 -6.77 6.60
CA VAL A 92 -2.08 -8.22 6.75
C VAL A 92 -2.00 -8.93 5.39
N LYS A 93 -2.60 -8.37 4.35
CA LYS A 93 -2.57 -8.94 2.99
C LYS A 93 -1.16 -8.95 2.41
N ASN A 94 -0.44 -7.84 2.51
CA ASN A 94 0.94 -7.76 2.05
C ASN A 94 1.82 -8.73 2.84
N ALA A 95 1.65 -8.82 4.16
CA ALA A 95 2.41 -9.74 4.99
C ALA A 95 2.20 -11.21 4.60
N ARG A 96 0.94 -11.63 4.41
CA ARG A 96 0.62 -12.99 3.91
C ARG A 96 1.22 -13.26 2.53
N TRP A 97 1.18 -12.27 1.64
CA TRP A 97 1.76 -12.42 0.31
C TRP A 97 3.28 -12.59 0.36
N ILE A 98 3.97 -11.78 1.17
CA ILE A 98 5.42 -11.88 1.39
C ILE A 98 5.79 -13.23 2.04
N ALA A 99 5.04 -13.67 3.06
CA ALA A 99 5.21 -14.98 3.68
C ALA A 99 5.06 -16.11 2.65
N GLY A 100 4.04 -16.04 1.80
CA GLY A 100 3.82 -16.99 0.71
C GLY A 100 4.92 -17.04 -0.36
N LYS A 101 5.84 -16.06 -0.36
CA LYS A 101 7.06 -16.05 -1.18
C LYS A 101 8.30 -16.62 -0.46
N GLY A 102 8.12 -17.13 0.75
CA GLY A 102 9.16 -17.81 1.54
C GLY A 102 9.96 -16.87 2.46
N TYR A 103 9.61 -15.60 2.57
CA TYR A 103 10.31 -14.68 3.47
C TYR A 103 9.89 -14.87 4.93
N PRO A 104 10.83 -14.76 5.89
CA PRO A 104 10.59 -14.98 7.32
C PRO A 104 9.93 -13.76 7.99
N ILE A 105 8.78 -13.33 7.48
CA ILE A 105 8.09 -12.14 8.00
C ILE A 105 7.55 -12.35 9.42
N ASP A 106 7.30 -13.60 9.80
CA ASP A 106 6.89 -14.03 11.14
C ASP A 106 7.96 -13.79 12.21
N ALA A 107 9.23 -13.63 11.79
CA ALA A 107 10.35 -13.29 12.66
C ALA A 107 10.58 -11.77 12.80
N LEU A 108 9.74 -10.93 12.18
CA LEU A 108 9.76 -9.49 12.39
C LEU A 108 8.96 -9.10 13.63
N ASP A 109 9.46 -8.11 14.37
CA ASP A 109 8.66 -7.50 15.43
C ASP A 109 7.57 -6.57 14.85
N SER A 110 6.74 -6.00 15.71
CA SER A 110 5.66 -5.10 15.30
C SER A 110 6.15 -3.82 14.62
N SER A 111 7.30 -3.29 15.05
CA SER A 111 7.88 -2.06 14.52
C SER A 111 8.51 -2.28 13.16
N ASP A 112 9.18 -3.41 12.98
CA ASP A 112 9.69 -3.84 11.68
C ASP A 112 8.55 -4.10 10.70
N THR A 113 7.51 -4.78 11.18
CA THR A 113 6.32 -5.08 10.38
C THR A 113 5.70 -3.80 9.86
N VAL A 114 5.44 -2.79 10.70
CA VAL A 114 4.80 -1.56 10.23
C VAL A 114 5.69 -0.77 9.26
N LYS A 115 7.01 -0.73 9.47
CA LYS A 115 7.95 -0.12 8.52
C LYS A 115 7.95 -0.83 7.17
N LEU A 116 7.99 -2.16 7.16
CA LEU A 116 7.91 -2.97 5.95
C LEU A 116 6.58 -2.78 5.21
N MET A 117 5.47 -2.69 5.95
CA MET A 117 4.15 -2.46 5.35
C MET A 117 4.03 -1.08 4.74
N TYR A 118 4.66 -0.08 5.35
CA TYR A 118 4.74 1.25 4.78
C TYR A 118 5.64 1.29 3.53
N ALA A 119 6.76 0.57 3.52
CA ALA A 119 7.57 0.39 2.31
C ALA A 119 6.76 -0.29 1.18
N SER A 120 6.01 -1.35 1.51
CA SER A 120 5.12 -2.04 0.58
C SER A 120 4.06 -1.11 -0.01
N HIS A 121 3.62 -0.11 0.75
CA HIS A 121 2.67 0.89 0.26
C HIS A 121 3.29 1.81 -0.79
N HIS A 122 4.53 2.25 -0.58
CA HIS A 122 5.25 3.13 -1.51
C HIS A 122 5.75 2.43 -2.78
N LEU A 123 6.06 1.13 -2.68
CA LEU A 123 6.62 0.34 -3.77
C LEU A 123 5.55 -0.51 -4.50
N GLY A 124 4.48 -0.88 -3.80
CA GLY A 124 3.67 -2.03 -4.21
C GLY A 124 4.42 -3.35 -3.99
N GLY A 125 3.71 -4.47 -4.13
CA GLY A 125 4.27 -5.79 -3.80
C GLY A 125 5.45 -6.20 -4.67
N GLY A 126 5.37 -6.00 -6.00
CA GLY A 126 6.42 -6.41 -6.94
C GLY A 126 7.75 -5.71 -6.67
N ASP A 127 7.75 -4.37 -6.66
CA ASP A 127 8.97 -3.59 -6.43
C ASP A 127 9.47 -3.75 -4.99
N LEU A 128 8.61 -4.05 -4.00
CA LEU A 128 9.07 -4.40 -2.64
C LEU A 128 9.96 -5.63 -2.64
N LEU A 129 9.61 -6.69 -3.36
CA LEU A 129 10.46 -7.89 -3.42
C LEU A 129 11.78 -7.57 -4.11
N ASN A 130 11.78 -6.76 -5.17
CA ASN A 130 13.01 -6.32 -5.82
C ASN A 130 13.84 -5.45 -4.88
N TYR A 131 13.21 -4.58 -4.08
CA TYR A 131 13.88 -3.78 -3.05
C TYR A 131 14.57 -4.67 -2.01
N ILE A 132 13.86 -5.66 -1.47
CA ILE A 132 14.41 -6.62 -0.49
C ILE A 132 15.60 -7.38 -1.07
N ASN A 133 15.57 -7.70 -2.36
CA ASN A 133 16.62 -8.48 -3.02
C ASN A 133 17.78 -7.66 -3.58
N ASP A 134 17.75 -6.33 -3.49
CA ASP A 134 18.65 -5.41 -4.20
C ASP A 134 18.64 -5.65 -5.73
N ALA A 135 17.44 -5.82 -6.28
CA ALA A 135 17.19 -6.14 -7.68
C ALA A 135 16.26 -5.10 -8.36
N ILE A 136 16.20 -3.87 -7.85
CA ILE A 136 15.56 -2.77 -8.57
C ILE A 136 16.57 -2.25 -9.60
N GLU A 137 16.16 -2.22 -10.85
CA GLU A 137 16.96 -1.66 -11.95
C GLU A 137 16.95 -0.12 -11.94
N GLU A 138 18.00 0.52 -12.44
CA GLU A 138 18.18 1.99 -12.44
C GLU A 138 17.00 2.75 -13.05
N ASP A 139 16.53 2.36 -14.23
CA ASP A 139 15.40 3.01 -14.89
C ASP A 139 14.12 2.89 -14.04
N ARG A 140 13.92 1.73 -13.41
CA ARG A 140 12.77 1.52 -12.52
C ARG A 140 12.89 2.33 -11.23
N ALA A 141 14.08 2.40 -10.64
CA ALA A 141 14.33 3.23 -9.47
C ALA A 141 14.06 4.71 -9.76
N LYS A 142 14.46 5.19 -10.95
CA LYS A 142 14.15 6.54 -11.42
C LYS A 142 12.65 6.78 -11.54
N GLU A 143 11.92 5.88 -12.20
CA GLU A 143 10.46 5.97 -12.30
C GLU A 143 9.79 6.06 -10.93
N LEU A 144 10.18 5.17 -10.00
CA LEU A 144 9.66 5.13 -8.64
C LEU A 144 9.96 6.44 -7.90
N LEU A 145 11.22 6.89 -7.92
CA LEU A 145 11.64 8.10 -7.21
C LEU A 145 10.93 9.34 -7.77
N VAL A 146 10.82 9.47 -9.09
CA VAL A 146 10.08 10.58 -9.73
C VAL A 146 8.60 10.54 -9.34
N ALA A 147 7.97 9.37 -9.29
CA ALA A 147 6.58 9.24 -8.86
C ALA A 147 6.39 9.60 -7.37
N GLN A 148 7.40 9.35 -6.54
CA GLN A 148 7.37 9.53 -5.08
C GLN A 148 7.65 10.97 -4.65
N VAL A 149 8.61 11.64 -5.28
CA VAL A 149 9.07 12.99 -4.86
C VAL A 149 8.96 14.07 -5.94
N GLY A 150 8.56 13.69 -7.16
CA GLY A 150 8.56 14.58 -8.32
C GLY A 150 9.93 14.68 -8.99
N LYS A 151 9.92 15.03 -10.29
CA LYS A 151 11.11 15.00 -11.16
C LYS A 151 12.29 15.82 -10.61
N ALA A 152 12.07 17.08 -10.26
CA ALA A 152 13.14 17.98 -9.83
C ALA A 152 13.83 17.49 -8.55
N ARG A 153 13.06 16.97 -7.59
CA ARG A 153 13.64 16.43 -6.34
C ARG A 153 14.34 15.09 -6.57
N ALA A 154 13.83 14.26 -7.47
CA ALA A 154 14.48 13.00 -7.85
C ALA A 154 15.86 13.24 -8.46
N GLU A 155 15.99 14.23 -9.36
CA GLU A 155 17.27 14.60 -9.98
C GLU A 155 18.29 15.10 -8.94
N LEU A 156 17.86 15.89 -7.96
CA LEU A 156 18.73 16.35 -6.86
C LEU A 156 19.20 15.20 -5.96
N LEU A 157 18.30 14.26 -5.63
CA LEU A 157 18.64 13.10 -4.81
C LEU A 157 19.61 12.17 -5.55
N ALA A 158 19.39 11.93 -6.85
CA ALA A 158 20.31 11.17 -7.69
C ALA A 158 21.68 11.84 -7.77
N ALA A 159 21.74 13.17 -8.01
CA ALA A 159 23.01 13.89 -8.03
C ALA A 159 23.78 13.83 -6.71
N ALA A 160 23.08 13.79 -5.56
CA ALA A 160 23.68 13.59 -4.25
C ALA A 160 24.20 12.15 -4.01
N GLN A 161 23.81 11.20 -4.87
CA GLN A 161 24.24 9.81 -4.87
C GLN A 161 24.97 9.47 -6.19
N GLU A 162 25.85 10.37 -6.63
CA GLU A 162 26.71 10.16 -7.80
C GLU A 162 25.98 9.91 -9.15
N GLY A 163 24.70 10.27 -9.21
CA GLY A 163 23.83 10.04 -10.37
C GLY A 163 23.08 8.71 -10.34
N GLU A 164 23.24 7.90 -9.30
CA GLU A 164 22.62 6.57 -9.18
C GLU A 164 21.21 6.66 -8.57
N TYR A 165 20.20 6.28 -9.36
CA TYR A 165 18.81 6.34 -8.93
C TYR A 165 18.46 5.21 -7.96
N VAL A 166 19.08 4.04 -8.05
CA VAL A 166 18.88 2.98 -7.03
C VAL A 166 19.34 3.47 -5.66
N ALA A 167 20.56 4.00 -5.56
CA ALA A 167 21.08 4.53 -4.29
C ALA A 167 20.21 5.67 -3.75
N ALA A 168 19.82 6.63 -4.61
CA ALA A 168 18.95 7.74 -4.24
C ALA A 168 17.56 7.29 -3.78
N GLN A 169 16.95 6.33 -4.47
CA GLN A 169 15.64 5.79 -4.13
C GLN A 169 15.66 5.07 -2.79
N ARG A 170 16.69 4.25 -2.54
CA ARG A 170 16.86 3.54 -1.27
C ARG A 170 17.11 4.48 -0.11
N TYR A 171 18.00 5.46 -0.31
CA TYR A 171 18.28 6.51 0.67
C TYR A 171 17.02 7.27 1.04
N TRP A 172 16.29 7.79 0.05
CA TRP A 172 15.06 8.54 0.28
C TRP A 172 14.00 7.73 1.00
N LEU A 173 13.73 6.49 0.55
CA LEU A 173 12.67 5.67 1.14
C LEU A 173 13.01 5.32 2.59
N ASN A 174 14.28 5.01 2.87
CA ASN A 174 14.74 4.75 4.23
C ASN A 174 14.59 5.98 5.12
N ASP A 175 15.12 7.13 4.72
CA ASP A 175 15.02 8.39 5.47
C ASP A 175 13.55 8.78 5.72
N TYR A 176 12.71 8.65 4.70
CA TYR A 176 11.29 8.95 4.81
C TYR A 176 10.59 8.03 5.81
N ILE A 177 10.85 6.72 5.79
CA ILE A 177 10.28 5.76 6.73
C ILE A 177 10.76 6.03 8.15
N GLU A 178 12.06 6.21 8.36
CA GLU A 178 12.61 6.48 9.68
C GLU A 178 12.04 7.79 10.28
N GLY A 179 11.81 8.80 9.45
CA GLY A 179 11.23 10.07 9.89
C GLY A 179 9.71 10.08 10.07
N LYS A 180 8.98 9.14 9.45
CA LYS A 180 7.49 9.14 9.45
C LYS A 180 6.89 8.01 10.26
N ILE A 181 7.57 6.88 10.35
CA ILE A 181 7.06 5.67 11.00
C ILE A 181 7.84 5.48 12.28
N VAL A 182 7.34 6.14 13.33
CA VAL A 182 7.88 6.09 14.69
C VAL A 182 6.81 5.43 15.58
N PRO A 183 6.72 4.08 15.65
CA PRO A 183 5.61 3.39 16.32
C PRO A 183 5.41 3.83 17.77
N LYS A 184 6.52 4.08 18.46
CA LYS A 184 6.55 4.60 19.84
C LYS A 184 5.83 5.94 20.03
N ALA A 185 5.70 6.76 18.98
CA ALA A 185 4.97 8.03 19.05
C ALA A 185 3.45 7.85 18.99
N PHE A 186 2.95 6.68 18.59
CA PHE A 186 1.54 6.45 18.30
C PHE A 186 0.90 5.33 19.13
N CYS A 187 1.69 4.52 19.83
CA CYS A 187 1.16 3.46 20.68
C CYS A 187 0.78 3.94 22.09
N CYS A 188 -0.23 3.30 22.68
CA CYS A 188 -0.68 3.60 24.03
C CYS A 188 0.41 3.38 25.09
N ASP A 189 1.30 2.40 24.88
CA ASP A 189 2.43 2.11 25.76
C ASP A 189 3.74 1.98 24.96
N PRO A 190 4.51 3.07 24.83
CA PRO A 190 5.79 3.09 24.13
C PRO A 190 6.88 2.21 24.74
N THR A 191 6.73 1.79 25.99
CA THR A 191 7.73 0.96 26.67
C THR A 191 7.67 -0.50 26.22
N ASN A 192 6.51 -0.93 25.71
CA ASN A 192 6.27 -2.29 25.22
C ASN A 192 6.50 -2.46 23.72
N ILE A 193 6.94 -1.42 23.01
CA ILE A 193 7.20 -1.48 21.57
C ILE A 193 8.71 -1.33 21.30
N PRO A 194 9.35 -2.25 20.57
CA PRO A 194 10.74 -2.08 20.15
C PRO A 194 10.88 -0.90 19.20
N SER A 195 12.06 -0.27 19.10
CA SER A 195 12.25 0.81 18.12
C SER A 195 12.18 0.32 16.66
N GLY A 196 12.40 -0.99 16.45
CA GLY A 196 12.52 -1.60 15.13
C GLY A 196 13.87 -1.28 14.46
N ARG A 197 14.17 -2.06 13.43
CA ARG A 197 15.28 -1.90 12.49
C ARG A 197 14.94 -0.83 11.45
N SER A 198 15.94 -0.39 10.68
CA SER A 198 15.70 0.42 9.47
C SER A 198 15.09 -0.44 8.36
N ILE A 199 14.46 0.15 7.35
CA ILE A 199 13.93 -0.65 6.23
C ILE A 199 15.04 -1.39 5.47
N ILE A 200 16.25 -0.82 5.42
CA ILE A 200 17.44 -1.46 4.83
C ILE A 200 17.80 -2.72 5.61
N ASP A 201 17.89 -2.63 6.94
CA ASP A 201 18.23 -3.77 7.81
C ASP A 201 17.12 -4.84 7.80
N ILE A 202 15.86 -4.43 7.70
CA ILE A 202 14.72 -5.36 7.54
C ILE A 202 14.86 -6.11 6.22
N SER A 203 15.13 -5.41 5.11
CA SER A 203 15.35 -6.02 3.80
C SER A 203 16.50 -7.03 3.83
N ASP A 204 17.63 -6.68 4.45
CA ASP A 204 18.76 -7.58 4.59
C ASP A 204 18.43 -8.84 5.39
N PHE A 205 17.73 -8.68 6.50
CA PHE A 205 17.29 -9.80 7.33
C PHE A 205 16.36 -10.75 6.55
N LEU A 206 15.36 -10.19 5.87
CA LEU A 206 14.39 -10.98 5.10
C LEU A 206 15.05 -11.73 3.95
N ARG A 207 15.97 -11.07 3.22
CA ARG A 207 16.73 -11.67 2.13
C ARG A 207 17.59 -12.83 2.61
N LYS A 208 18.38 -12.63 3.69
CA LYS A 208 19.23 -13.68 4.26
C LYS A 208 18.41 -14.87 4.74
N GLY A 209 17.37 -14.63 5.53
CA GLY A 209 16.54 -15.72 6.07
C GLY A 209 15.70 -16.44 5.02
N ARG A 210 15.42 -15.84 3.86
CA ARG A 210 14.82 -16.56 2.72
C ARG A 210 15.82 -17.52 2.08
N ASN A 211 17.07 -17.09 1.89
CA ASN A 211 18.11 -17.92 1.28
C ASN A 211 18.50 -19.12 2.15
N GLU A 212 18.36 -19.01 3.47
CA GLU A 212 18.61 -20.11 4.43
C GLU A 212 17.46 -21.12 4.52
N ARG A 213 16.26 -20.77 4.03
CA ARG A 213 15.06 -21.63 4.02
C ARG A 213 14.85 -22.37 2.70
N GLY A 214 15.59 -22.02 1.65
CA GLY A 214 15.52 -22.63 0.30
C GLY A 214 16.59 -23.69 0.11
#